data_AF-A0A8J6T0L4-F1
#
_entry.id   AF-A0A8J6T0L4-F1
#
_cell.length_a   1.000
_cell.length_b   1.000
_cell.length_c   1.000
_cell.angle_alpha   90.00
_cell.angle_beta   90.00
_cell.angle_gamma   90.00
#
_symmetry.space_group_name_H-M   'P 1'
#
loop_
_entity.id
_entity.type
_entity.pdbx_description
1 polymer ?
#
loop_
_entity_poly.entity_id
_entity_poly.type
_entity_poly.pdbx_seq_one_letter_code
_entity_poly.pdbx_strand_id
1 'polypeptide(L)'
;MAFGIGIDDVFGGVGDLIDLVDLDDLIDNIDNIDLDDLGNLFDDLSGDIGDVFDDLIDDIDNAINGNNGNNRIRGNRRDNLLAGLNGNDTLLGLGGDDLLLGGAGNDRLEGGTGDDVLLGGSGSDTYVGGRGSEVFVLEIGRGRDLITDYKDGTDKIALLSDLEFSDLKISQRGSNTLINKGNDLLAVIQGVRASTITANDFTNFTV
;
A
#
# COMPACT_ATOMS: atom_id res chain seq x y z
N MET A 1 59.66 -50.47 -0.16
CA MET A 1 59.97 -49.04 -0.35
C MET A 1 59.26 -48.57 -1.61
N ALA A 2 58.69 -47.37 -1.57
CA ALA A 2 57.81 -46.82 -2.59
C ALA A 2 58.57 -46.02 -3.69
N PHE A 3 57.76 -45.50 -4.63
CA PHE A 3 57.98 -44.44 -5.63
C PHE A 3 58.47 -44.90 -7.01
N GLY A 4 57.94 -44.43 -8.14
CA GLY A 4 56.99 -43.33 -8.38
C GLY A 4 56.62 -43.26 -9.87
N ILE A 5 55.47 -42.63 -10.11
CA ILE A 5 54.76 -42.42 -11.38
C ILE A 5 55.48 -41.48 -12.37
N GLY A 6 55.22 -41.68 -13.66
CA GLY A 6 55.47 -40.71 -14.74
C GLY A 6 54.29 -40.75 -15.72
N ILE A 7 53.58 -39.64 -15.78
CA ILE A 7 52.48 -39.33 -16.71
C ILE A 7 53.13 -38.44 -17.78
N ASP A 8 53.33 -38.93 -19.00
CA ASP A 8 53.28 -38.11 -20.23
C ASP A 8 53.43 -38.98 -21.49
N ASP A 9 52.94 -38.45 -22.61
CA ASP A 9 53.06 -38.91 -24.01
C ASP A 9 52.01 -39.93 -24.51
N VAL A 10 50.71 -39.57 -24.66
CA VAL A 10 50.10 -38.79 -25.78
C VAL A 10 49.80 -39.67 -27.03
N PHE A 11 48.56 -40.17 -27.05
CA PHE A 11 47.70 -40.58 -28.17
C PHE A 11 48.20 -41.59 -29.22
N GLY A 12 47.54 -42.75 -29.27
CA GLY A 12 47.50 -43.63 -30.44
C GLY A 12 46.08 -43.70 -31.02
N GLY A 13 45.54 -42.59 -31.52
CA GLY A 13 44.22 -42.52 -32.15
C GLY A 13 43.28 -41.52 -31.47
N VAL A 14 42.53 -40.76 -32.27
CA VAL A 14 41.42 -39.94 -31.78
C VAL A 14 40.29 -40.85 -31.28
N GLY A 15 39.91 -40.70 -30.01
CA GLY A 15 38.71 -41.28 -29.39
C GLY A 15 38.96 -42.65 -28.71
N ASP A 16 38.82 -42.85 -27.40
CA ASP A 16 38.31 -42.01 -26.32
C ASP A 16 39.01 -42.45 -25.04
N LEU A 17 39.77 -41.55 -24.41
CA LEU A 17 40.09 -41.65 -22.99
C LEU A 17 39.27 -40.60 -22.25
N ILE A 18 37.97 -40.72 -22.40
CA ILE A 18 37.03 -40.17 -21.45
C ILE A 18 36.20 -41.39 -21.08
N ASP A 19 36.52 -42.00 -19.94
CA ASP A 19 35.46 -42.60 -19.14
C ASP A 19 34.61 -41.39 -18.75
N LEU A 20 33.73 -41.00 -19.68
CA LEU A 20 32.67 -40.04 -19.43
C LEU A 20 31.97 -40.73 -18.29
N VAL A 21 32.11 -40.20 -17.06
CA VAL A 21 31.10 -40.38 -16.01
C VAL A 21 29.80 -40.48 -16.76
N ASP A 22 29.17 -41.67 -16.80
CA ASP A 22 28.06 -41.98 -17.71
C ASP A 22 27.14 -40.77 -17.75
N LEU A 23 27.34 -39.93 -18.76
CA LEU A 23 26.70 -38.62 -18.77
C LEU A 23 25.23 -38.85 -19.08
N ASP A 24 24.89 -40.00 -19.65
CA ASP A 24 23.54 -40.56 -19.77
C ASP A 24 22.84 -40.66 -18.41
N ASP A 25 23.51 -41.08 -17.32
CA ASP A 25 22.90 -41.14 -15.97
C ASP A 25 22.73 -39.74 -15.34
N LEU A 26 23.55 -38.77 -15.74
CA LEU A 26 23.43 -37.37 -15.29
C LEU A 26 22.42 -36.59 -16.15
N ILE A 27 22.33 -36.93 -17.44
CA ILE A 27 21.37 -36.40 -18.42
C ILE A 27 19.98 -36.93 -18.11
N ASP A 28 19.81 -38.19 -17.66
CA ASP A 28 18.51 -38.72 -17.20
C ASP A 28 17.92 -37.92 -16.02
N ASN A 29 18.77 -37.32 -15.19
CA ASN A 29 18.35 -36.42 -14.11
C ASN A 29 18.04 -34.98 -14.57
N ILE A 30 18.47 -34.59 -15.77
CA ILE A 30 18.21 -33.26 -16.37
C ILE A 30 17.05 -33.35 -17.38
N ASP A 31 16.92 -34.44 -18.12
CA ASP A 31 15.87 -34.70 -19.10
C ASP A 31 14.49 -34.93 -18.47
N ASN A 32 14.46 -35.25 -17.16
CA ASN A 32 13.24 -35.30 -16.36
C ASN A 32 12.90 -33.98 -15.66
N ILE A 33 13.73 -32.93 -15.84
CA ILE A 33 13.38 -31.61 -15.36
C ILE A 33 12.62 -30.93 -16.48
N ASP A 34 11.30 -30.88 -16.33
CA ASP A 34 10.46 -30.07 -17.20
C ASP A 34 10.93 -28.61 -17.08
N LEU A 35 11.46 -28.06 -18.19
CA LEU A 35 11.95 -26.68 -18.21
C LEU A 35 10.80 -25.68 -17.96
N ASP A 36 9.55 -26.09 -18.23
CA ASP A 36 8.37 -25.30 -17.89
C ASP A 36 8.15 -25.29 -16.37
N ASP A 37 8.42 -26.40 -15.67
CA ASP A 37 8.37 -26.45 -14.20
C ASP A 37 9.50 -25.64 -13.54
N LEU A 38 10.68 -25.59 -14.17
CA LEU A 38 11.76 -24.69 -13.74
C LEU A 38 11.39 -23.21 -13.94
N GLY A 39 10.75 -22.87 -15.06
CA GLY A 39 10.27 -21.51 -15.32
C GLY A 39 9.30 -21.03 -14.23
N ASN A 40 8.32 -21.87 -13.89
CA ASN A 40 7.37 -21.59 -12.80
C ASN A 40 8.07 -21.48 -11.44
N LEU A 41 9.07 -22.34 -11.17
CA LEU A 41 9.84 -22.28 -9.93
C LEU A 41 10.71 -21.02 -9.82
N PHE A 42 11.31 -20.57 -10.93
CA PHE A 42 12.07 -19.32 -10.97
C PHE A 42 11.15 -18.10 -10.87
N ASP A 43 9.97 -18.14 -11.49
CA ASP A 43 8.97 -17.07 -11.40
C ASP A 43 8.45 -16.96 -9.95
N ASP A 44 8.05 -18.07 -9.33
CA ASP A 44 7.61 -18.12 -7.93
C ASP A 44 8.71 -17.63 -6.98
N LEU A 45 9.95 -18.10 -7.16
CA LEU A 45 11.07 -17.67 -6.32
C LEU A 45 11.41 -16.19 -6.55
N SER A 46 11.29 -15.69 -7.77
CA SER A 46 11.53 -14.27 -8.07
C SER A 46 10.45 -13.36 -7.48
N GLY A 47 9.19 -13.82 -7.45
CA GLY A 47 8.08 -13.14 -6.79
C GLY A 47 8.27 -13.09 -5.28
N ASP A 48 8.51 -14.24 -4.65
CA ASP A 48 8.72 -14.35 -3.20
C ASP A 48 9.93 -13.52 -2.73
N ILE A 49 11.03 -13.51 -3.51
CA ILE A 49 12.21 -12.68 -3.20
C ILE A 49 11.91 -11.19 -3.40
N GLY A 50 11.16 -10.83 -4.46
CA GLY A 50 10.70 -9.46 -4.69
C GLY A 50 9.89 -8.92 -3.53
N ASP A 51 8.90 -9.69 -3.08
CA ASP A 51 8.03 -9.35 -1.95
C ASP A 51 8.83 -9.15 -0.65
N VAL A 52 9.82 -10.00 -0.39
CA VAL A 52 10.69 -9.87 0.80
C VAL A 52 11.60 -8.65 0.72
N PHE A 53 12.06 -8.25 -0.48
CA PHE A 53 12.86 -7.04 -0.65
C PHE A 53 12.01 -5.77 -0.55
N ASP A 54 10.80 -5.77 -1.08
CA ASP A 54 9.86 -4.66 -0.98
C ASP A 54 9.46 -4.42 0.48
N ASP A 55 9.11 -5.48 1.23
CA ASP A 55 8.82 -5.42 2.67
C ASP A 55 10.01 -4.84 3.47
N LEU A 56 11.26 -5.18 3.09
CA LEU A 56 12.45 -4.70 3.80
C LEU A 56 12.82 -3.25 3.45
N ILE A 57 12.51 -2.79 2.24
CA ILE A 57 12.72 -1.40 1.81
C ILE A 57 11.66 -0.50 2.47
N ASP A 58 10.40 -0.93 2.53
CA ASP A 58 9.30 -0.20 3.19
C ASP A 58 9.51 -0.06 4.71
N ASP A 59 10.15 -1.04 5.36
CA ASP A 59 10.53 -0.94 6.78
C ASP A 59 11.62 0.12 7.05
N ILE A 60 12.37 0.55 6.03
CA ILE A 60 13.44 1.55 6.14
C ILE A 60 12.97 2.93 5.67
N ASP A 61 12.16 2.98 4.60
CA ASP A 61 11.65 4.22 4.04
C ASP A 61 10.30 4.59 4.67
N ASN A 62 10.30 5.68 5.44
CA ASN A 62 9.06 6.24 5.96
C ASN A 62 8.23 6.96 4.87
N ALA A 63 8.61 6.89 3.60
CA ALA A 63 7.88 7.49 2.49
C ALA A 63 7.67 6.45 1.38
N ILE A 64 6.46 5.90 1.31
CA ILE A 64 6.13 4.80 0.39
C ILE A 64 5.16 5.33 -0.66
N ASN A 65 5.54 5.20 -1.92
CA ASN A 65 4.70 5.57 -3.05
C ASN A 65 4.24 4.32 -3.80
N GLY A 66 2.96 4.27 -4.13
CA GLY A 66 2.36 3.32 -5.06
C GLY A 66 2.74 3.62 -6.50
N ASN A 67 1.92 3.11 -7.41
CA ASN A 67 2.04 3.31 -8.84
C ASN A 67 0.67 3.73 -9.43
N ASN A 68 0.42 3.50 -10.71
CA ASN A 68 -0.84 3.90 -11.34
C ASN A 68 -1.94 2.83 -11.27
N GLY A 69 -1.68 1.72 -10.58
CA GLY A 69 -2.60 0.61 -10.39
C GLY A 69 -3.12 0.55 -8.96
N ASN A 70 -3.98 -0.43 -8.67
CA ASN A 70 -4.51 -0.61 -7.32
C ASN A 70 -3.41 -1.14 -6.40
N ASN A 71 -2.97 -0.34 -5.46
CA ASN A 71 -1.91 -0.65 -4.51
C ASN A 71 -2.46 -1.04 -3.14
N ARG A 72 -1.70 -1.87 -2.44
CA ARG A 72 -1.86 -2.12 -1.02
C ARG A 72 -0.58 -1.68 -0.33
N ILE A 73 -0.61 -0.52 0.30
CA ILE A 73 0.54 0.11 0.93
C ILE A 73 0.39 0.00 2.45
N ARG A 74 1.45 -0.41 3.13
CA ARG A 74 1.48 -0.59 4.57
C ARG A 74 2.69 0.15 5.16
N GLY A 75 2.42 1.06 6.09
CA GLY A 75 3.42 1.72 6.93
C GLY A 75 3.93 0.81 8.05
N ASN A 76 4.60 1.41 9.03
CA ASN A 76 5.23 0.71 10.14
C ASN A 76 4.77 1.27 11.49
N ARG A 77 5.66 1.45 12.47
CA ARG A 77 5.30 1.97 13.82
C ARG A 77 5.78 3.40 14.04
N ARG A 78 6.15 4.08 12.96
CA ARG A 78 6.76 5.41 12.91
C ARG A 78 5.96 6.24 11.93
N ASP A 79 6.11 7.55 12.04
CA ASP A 79 5.48 8.51 11.14
C ASP A 79 5.83 8.20 9.68
N ASN A 80 4.82 7.86 8.90
CA ASN A 80 4.89 7.48 7.50
C ASN A 80 4.20 8.53 6.60
N LEU A 81 4.73 8.67 5.38
CA LEU A 81 4.07 9.29 4.24
C LEU A 81 3.71 8.17 3.26
N LEU A 82 2.41 7.88 3.11
CA LEU A 82 1.92 6.85 2.19
C LEU A 82 1.16 7.53 1.05
N ALA A 83 1.52 7.25 -0.19
CA ALA A 83 0.85 7.82 -1.36
C ALA A 83 0.41 6.73 -2.35
N GLY A 84 -0.90 6.58 -2.59
CA GLY A 84 -1.47 5.61 -3.53
C GLY A 84 -1.28 5.99 -4.99
N LEU A 85 -1.43 7.29 -5.30
CA LEU A 85 -1.35 7.91 -6.63
C LEU A 85 -2.61 7.70 -7.48
N ASN A 86 -2.64 6.76 -8.41
CA ASN A 86 -3.85 6.47 -9.18
C ASN A 86 -4.21 5.00 -8.96
N GLY A 87 -5.48 4.68 -8.88
CA GLY A 87 -5.94 3.33 -8.57
C GLY A 87 -6.95 3.36 -7.46
N ASN A 88 -7.58 2.23 -7.17
CA ASN A 88 -8.35 2.08 -5.94
C ASN A 88 -7.42 1.44 -4.91
N ASP A 89 -6.84 2.28 -4.06
CA ASP A 89 -5.74 1.91 -3.19
C ASP A 89 -6.20 1.57 -1.78
N THR A 90 -5.39 0.79 -1.06
CA THR A 90 -5.55 0.56 0.37
C THR A 90 -4.27 0.97 1.09
N LEU A 91 -4.36 2.04 1.87
CA LEU A 91 -3.25 2.60 2.64
C LEU A 91 -3.47 2.30 4.13
N LEU A 92 -2.47 1.70 4.77
CA LEU A 92 -2.49 1.32 6.18
C LEU A 92 -1.32 2.00 6.92
N GLY A 93 -1.55 3.06 7.68
CA GLY A 93 -0.51 3.75 8.45
C GLY A 93 0.06 2.90 9.59
N LEU A 94 -0.82 2.15 10.26
CA LEU A 94 -0.57 1.29 11.42
C LEU A 94 -0.26 2.08 12.68
N GLY A 95 0.92 2.66 12.83
CA GLY A 95 1.19 3.49 13.99
C GLY A 95 2.30 4.50 13.79
N GLY A 96 2.26 5.58 14.56
CA GLY A 96 2.99 6.80 14.23
C GLY A 96 1.99 7.87 13.83
N ASP A 97 2.47 9.09 13.63
CA ASP A 97 1.63 10.18 13.12
C ASP A 97 1.77 10.21 11.59
N ASP A 98 0.81 9.63 10.87
CA ASP A 98 0.96 9.34 9.45
C ASP A 98 0.27 10.38 8.54
N LEU A 99 0.80 10.53 7.32
CA LEU A 99 0.16 11.26 6.22
C LEU A 99 -0.20 10.27 5.11
N LEU A 100 -1.50 9.99 4.97
CA LEU A 100 -2.04 9.08 3.95
C LEU A 100 -2.68 9.89 2.81
N LEU A 101 -2.15 9.71 1.61
CA LEU A 101 -2.58 10.35 0.37
C LEU A 101 -3.13 9.27 -0.59
N GLY A 102 -4.45 9.12 -0.70
CA GLY A 102 -5.08 8.16 -1.62
C GLY A 102 -4.72 8.48 -3.07
N GLY A 103 -5.08 9.69 -3.50
CA GLY A 103 -4.81 10.18 -4.84
C GLY A 103 -6.07 10.12 -5.70
N ALA A 104 -6.07 9.34 -6.76
CA ALA A 104 -7.17 9.25 -7.70
C ALA A 104 -7.72 7.83 -7.80
N GLY A 105 -9.01 7.67 -7.47
CA GLY A 105 -9.75 6.41 -7.46
C GLY A 105 -10.54 6.32 -6.16
N ASN A 106 -11.17 5.17 -5.89
CA ASN A 106 -11.91 4.98 -4.64
C ASN A 106 -11.00 4.27 -3.65
N ASP A 107 -10.42 5.05 -2.75
CA ASP A 107 -9.36 4.61 -1.86
C ASP A 107 -9.90 4.23 -0.49
N ARG A 108 -9.16 3.37 0.20
CA ARG A 108 -9.35 3.04 1.62
C ARG A 108 -8.12 3.49 2.40
N LEU A 109 -8.30 4.46 3.29
CA LEU A 109 -7.26 5.00 4.14
C LEU A 109 -7.52 4.61 5.59
N GLU A 110 -6.57 3.93 6.23
CA GLU A 110 -6.62 3.51 7.62
C GLU A 110 -5.39 4.05 8.37
N GLY A 111 -5.60 5.07 9.22
CA GLY A 111 -4.52 5.75 9.96
C GLY A 111 -3.87 4.80 10.97
N GLY A 112 -4.63 4.33 11.95
CA GLY A 112 -4.17 3.30 12.88
C GLY A 112 -4.00 3.86 14.28
N THR A 113 -2.77 4.05 14.75
CA THR A 113 -2.50 4.64 16.07
C THR A 113 -1.57 5.85 15.96
N GLY A 114 -2.00 7.00 16.43
CA GLY A 114 -1.27 8.25 16.33
C GLY A 114 -2.19 9.33 15.77
N ASP A 115 -1.67 10.54 15.61
CA ASP A 115 -2.42 11.67 15.10
C ASP A 115 -2.23 11.75 13.57
N ASP A 116 -3.13 11.08 12.85
CA ASP A 116 -3.01 10.89 11.41
C ASP A 116 -3.71 11.98 10.58
N VAL A 117 -3.18 12.26 9.39
CA VAL A 117 -3.81 13.10 8.36
C VAL A 117 -4.16 12.23 7.16
N LEU A 118 -5.45 12.15 6.84
CA LEU A 118 -5.97 11.30 5.77
C LEU A 118 -6.60 12.17 4.67
N LEU A 119 -6.04 12.10 3.47
CA LEU A 119 -6.53 12.75 2.25
C LEU A 119 -6.77 11.69 1.18
N GLY A 120 -8.03 11.36 0.92
CA GLY A 120 -8.45 10.40 -0.12
C GLY A 120 -8.20 10.96 -1.51
N GLY A 121 -8.53 12.23 -1.75
CA GLY A 121 -8.30 12.90 -3.02
C GLY A 121 -9.51 12.78 -3.94
N SER A 122 -9.30 12.39 -5.19
CA SER A 122 -10.38 12.26 -6.17
C SER A 122 -11.00 10.86 -6.19
N GLY A 123 -12.21 10.74 -5.68
CA GLY A 123 -13.05 9.56 -5.81
C GLY A 123 -14.01 9.47 -4.66
N SER A 124 -14.61 8.30 -4.45
CA SER A 124 -15.43 8.05 -3.26
C SER A 124 -14.62 7.24 -2.27
N ASP A 125 -14.02 7.92 -1.30
CA ASP A 125 -13.01 7.33 -0.43
C ASP A 125 -13.59 6.88 0.90
N THR A 126 -12.94 5.90 1.52
CA THR A 126 -13.29 5.39 2.85
C THR A 126 -12.17 5.69 3.83
N TYR A 127 -12.49 6.48 4.85
CA TYR A 127 -11.59 6.84 5.93
C TYR A 127 -11.90 6.03 7.20
N VAL A 128 -10.83 5.50 7.80
CA VAL A 128 -10.79 4.88 9.12
C VAL A 128 -9.67 5.57 9.90
N GLY A 129 -9.99 6.42 10.86
CA GLY A 129 -9.00 7.15 11.64
C GLY A 129 -8.22 6.24 12.57
N GLY A 130 -8.92 5.44 13.38
CA GLY A 130 -8.32 4.60 14.40
C GLY A 130 -8.19 5.30 15.76
N ARG A 131 -7.01 5.28 16.36
CA ARG A 131 -6.73 5.81 17.71
C ARG A 131 -5.82 7.03 17.61
N GLY A 132 -6.22 8.11 18.27
CA GLY A 132 -5.50 9.39 18.21
C GLY A 132 -6.48 10.51 17.93
N SER A 133 -5.94 11.66 17.53
CA SER A 133 -6.67 12.82 17.02
C SER A 133 -6.39 12.96 15.53
N GLU A 134 -7.31 12.48 14.70
CA GLU A 134 -7.10 12.42 13.26
C GLU A 134 -7.69 13.64 12.54
N VAL A 135 -7.13 13.92 11.36
CA VAL A 135 -7.59 14.96 10.44
C VAL A 135 -8.03 14.33 9.13
N PHE A 136 -9.34 14.39 8.86
CA PHE A 136 -9.92 13.96 7.58
C PHE A 136 -10.02 15.15 6.64
N VAL A 137 -9.29 15.12 5.53
CA VAL A 137 -9.28 16.21 4.56
C VAL A 137 -10.36 15.98 3.50
N LEU A 138 -11.28 16.94 3.34
CA LEU A 138 -12.34 16.87 2.33
C LEU A 138 -12.06 17.82 1.16
N GLU A 139 -12.26 17.31 -0.06
CA GLU A 139 -12.17 18.08 -1.30
C GLU A 139 -13.56 18.27 -1.96
N ILE A 140 -13.73 19.35 -2.73
CA ILE A 140 -14.99 19.62 -3.45
C ILE A 140 -15.06 18.80 -4.76
N GLY A 141 -16.23 18.23 -5.04
CA GLY A 141 -16.60 17.79 -6.39
C GLY A 141 -15.88 16.54 -6.90
N ARG A 142 -15.36 15.73 -5.98
CA ARG A 142 -14.47 14.61 -6.29
C ARG A 142 -15.03 13.22 -5.98
N GLY A 143 -16.14 13.15 -5.26
CA GLY A 143 -16.92 11.94 -5.05
C GLY A 143 -17.68 12.04 -3.74
N ARG A 144 -18.04 10.89 -3.15
CA ARG A 144 -18.78 10.84 -1.90
C ARG A 144 -18.00 10.04 -0.88
N ASP A 145 -17.40 10.75 0.05
CA ASP A 145 -16.53 10.15 1.04
C ASP A 145 -17.31 9.55 2.20
N LEU A 146 -16.70 8.56 2.86
CA LEU A 146 -17.24 7.90 4.03
C LEU A 146 -16.20 7.90 5.15
N ILE A 147 -16.53 8.58 6.25
CA ILE A 147 -15.76 8.51 7.51
C ILE A 147 -16.48 7.55 8.44
N THR A 148 -15.80 6.48 8.85
CA THR A 148 -16.46 5.33 9.51
C THR A 148 -16.42 5.36 11.04
N ASP A 149 -15.46 6.07 11.64
CA ASP A 149 -15.15 6.01 13.07
C ASP A 149 -14.81 7.39 13.68
N TYR A 150 -15.31 8.47 13.09
CA TYR A 150 -15.12 9.84 13.58
C TYR A 150 -15.44 10.00 15.08
N LYS A 151 -14.49 10.52 15.85
CA LYS A 151 -14.59 10.80 17.29
C LYS A 151 -14.81 12.29 17.51
N ASP A 152 -16.07 12.62 17.78
CA ASP A 152 -16.51 13.97 18.14
C ASP A 152 -15.67 14.59 19.27
N GLY A 153 -15.29 15.85 19.10
CA GLY A 153 -14.43 16.61 20.01
C GLY A 153 -12.94 16.21 20.02
N THR A 154 -12.55 15.15 19.32
CA THR A 154 -11.15 14.68 19.20
C THR A 154 -10.62 14.88 17.79
N ASP A 155 -11.40 14.49 16.79
CA ASP A 155 -10.99 14.50 15.38
C ASP A 155 -11.38 15.81 14.70
N LYS A 156 -10.69 16.13 13.61
CA LYS A 156 -10.97 17.32 12.80
C LYS A 156 -11.26 16.96 11.35
N ILE A 157 -12.04 17.84 10.73
CA ILE A 157 -12.29 17.82 9.30
C ILE A 157 -11.58 19.02 8.69
N ALA A 158 -10.57 18.76 7.89
CA ALA A 158 -9.85 19.79 7.17
C ALA A 158 -10.59 20.13 5.88
N LEU A 159 -10.81 21.43 5.65
CA LEU A 159 -11.36 21.98 4.43
C LEU A 159 -10.22 22.64 3.65
N LEU A 160 -10.07 22.30 2.37
CA LEU A 160 -9.11 23.00 1.51
C LEU A 160 -9.54 24.46 1.26
N SER A 161 -8.58 25.30 0.86
CA SER A 161 -8.72 26.77 0.78
C SER A 161 -9.91 27.32 -0.03
N ASP A 162 -10.56 26.50 -0.86
CA ASP A 162 -11.75 26.84 -1.64
C ASP A 162 -13.07 26.48 -0.94
N LEU A 163 -13.01 26.00 0.31
CA LEU A 163 -14.12 25.57 1.11
C LEU A 163 -14.08 26.15 2.52
N GLU A 164 -15.13 26.87 2.90
CA GLU A 164 -15.31 27.37 4.26
C GLU A 164 -16.46 26.64 4.95
N PHE A 165 -16.44 26.54 6.29
CA PHE A 165 -17.55 25.92 7.04
C PHE A 165 -18.91 26.57 6.71
N SER A 166 -18.93 27.88 6.41
CA SER A 166 -20.15 28.59 6.03
C SER A 166 -20.79 28.10 4.72
N ASP A 167 -20.03 27.43 3.87
CA ASP A 167 -20.54 26.86 2.61
C ASP A 167 -21.19 25.50 2.82
N LEU A 168 -21.03 24.92 4.01
CA LEU A 168 -21.47 23.57 4.33
C LEU A 168 -22.87 23.57 4.94
N LYS A 169 -23.62 22.56 4.53
CA LYS A 169 -24.89 22.17 5.14
C LYS A 169 -24.70 20.81 5.80
N ILE A 170 -24.75 20.81 7.12
CA ILE A 170 -24.71 19.60 7.94
C ILE A 170 -26.14 19.10 8.16
N SER A 171 -26.42 17.84 7.84
CA SER A 171 -27.76 17.26 7.97
C SER A 171 -27.73 15.82 8.48
N GLN A 172 -28.81 15.37 9.12
CA GLN A 172 -28.93 14.00 9.64
C GLN A 172 -29.68 13.11 8.65
N ARG A 173 -29.18 11.88 8.42
CA ARG A 173 -29.91 10.80 7.74
C ARG A 173 -29.74 9.49 8.51
N GLY A 174 -30.81 9.02 9.16
CA GLY A 174 -30.72 7.87 10.06
C GLY A 174 -29.70 8.14 11.17
N SER A 175 -28.75 7.23 11.37
CA SER A 175 -27.64 7.38 12.33
C SER A 175 -26.45 8.20 11.80
N ASN A 176 -26.47 8.65 10.54
CA ASN A 176 -25.31 9.24 9.89
C ASN A 176 -25.47 10.75 9.69
N THR A 177 -24.36 11.47 9.76
CA THR A 177 -24.27 12.89 9.40
C THR A 177 -23.85 13.01 7.94
N LEU A 178 -24.50 13.90 7.21
CA LEU A 178 -24.21 14.23 5.82
C LEU A 178 -23.65 15.65 5.77
N ILE A 179 -22.50 15.79 5.13
CA ILE A 179 -21.86 17.08 4.85
C ILE A 179 -22.09 17.41 3.38
N ASN A 180 -22.86 18.45 3.12
CA ASN A 180 -23.19 18.88 1.77
C ASN A 180 -22.64 20.27 1.47
N LYS A 181 -22.20 20.50 0.23
CA LYS A 181 -21.97 21.84 -0.33
C LYS A 181 -23.01 22.12 -1.40
N GLY A 182 -24.00 22.94 -1.08
CA GLY A 182 -25.18 23.08 -1.94
C GLY A 182 -25.93 21.75 -2.11
N ASN A 183 -25.96 21.22 -3.34
CA ASN A 183 -26.57 19.92 -3.65
C ASN A 183 -25.56 18.76 -3.72
N ASP A 184 -24.26 19.06 -3.61
CA ASP A 184 -23.21 18.06 -3.63
C ASP A 184 -23.07 17.40 -2.26
N LEU A 185 -22.91 16.09 -2.20
CA LEU A 185 -22.66 15.35 -0.97
C LEU A 185 -21.16 15.07 -0.89
N LEU A 186 -20.47 15.82 -0.05
CA LEU A 186 -19.02 15.70 0.11
C LEU A 186 -18.68 14.44 0.91
N ALA A 187 -19.28 14.31 2.10
CA ALA A 187 -18.96 13.22 3.00
C ALA A 187 -20.16 12.74 3.81
N VAL A 188 -20.12 11.46 4.17
CA VAL A 188 -20.99 10.83 5.16
C VAL A 188 -20.14 10.45 6.35
N ILE A 189 -20.51 10.94 7.53
CA ILE A 189 -19.95 10.49 8.79
C ILE A 189 -20.89 9.44 9.40
N GLN A 190 -20.40 8.22 9.51
CA GLN A 190 -21.17 7.10 10.00
C GLN A 190 -21.35 7.16 11.51
N GLY A 191 -22.58 6.94 12.00
CA GLY A 191 -22.85 6.78 13.43
C GLY A 191 -22.75 8.06 14.27
N VAL A 192 -22.47 9.21 13.67
CA VAL A 192 -22.34 10.51 14.37
C VAL A 192 -23.60 11.34 14.17
N ARG A 193 -24.00 12.07 15.22
CA ARG A 193 -25.19 12.93 15.20
C ARG A 193 -24.82 14.30 14.62
N ALA A 194 -25.58 14.77 13.64
CA ALA A 194 -25.33 16.03 12.95
C ALA A 194 -25.37 17.24 13.89
N SER A 195 -26.07 17.14 15.03
CA SER A 195 -26.14 18.20 16.04
C SER A 195 -24.84 18.38 16.84
N THR A 196 -23.93 17.42 16.82
CA THR A 196 -22.64 17.53 17.51
C THR A 196 -21.55 18.10 16.62
N ILE A 197 -21.71 18.03 15.30
CA ILE A 197 -20.80 18.61 14.33
C ILE A 197 -21.04 20.12 14.24
N THR A 198 -20.03 20.89 14.67
CA THR A 198 -20.03 22.34 14.76
C THR A 198 -18.86 22.94 13.99
N ALA A 199 -18.81 24.27 13.86
CA ALA A 199 -17.68 24.96 13.24
C ALA A 199 -16.32 24.63 13.88
N ASN A 200 -16.29 24.25 15.16
CA ASN A 200 -15.04 23.93 15.87
C ASN A 200 -14.44 22.60 15.42
N ASP A 201 -15.23 21.75 14.77
CA ASP A 201 -14.80 20.45 14.26
C ASP A 201 -14.11 20.57 12.90
N PHE A 202 -14.18 21.75 12.30
CA PHE A 202 -13.55 22.07 11.03
C PHE A 202 -12.32 22.93 11.23
N THR A 203 -11.33 22.72 10.38
CA THR A 203 -10.15 23.58 10.26
C THR A 203 -9.90 23.88 8.80
N ASN A 204 -9.41 25.08 8.50
CA ASN A 204 -9.00 25.41 7.15
C ASN A 204 -7.55 24.93 6.96
N PHE A 205 -7.33 24.16 5.92
CA PHE A 205 -6.01 23.72 5.50
C PHE A 205 -5.52 24.70 4.44
N THR A 206 -4.52 25.52 4.79
CA THR A 206 -3.89 26.46 3.85
C THR A 206 -2.57 25.85 3.41
N VAL A 207 -2.42 25.63 2.10
CA VAL A 207 -1.18 25.18 1.46
C VAL A 207 -0.29 26.38 1.12
#